data_AF-A0A9E0LWN2-F1
#
_entry.id   AF-A0A9E0LWN2-F1
#
_cell.length_a   1.000
_cell.length_b   1.000
_cell.length_c   1.000
_cell.angle_alpha   90.00
_cell.angle_beta   90.00
_cell.angle_gamma   90.00
#
_symmetry.space_group_name_H-M   'P 1'
#
loop_
_entity.id
_entity.type
_entity.pdbx_description
1 polymer ?
#
loop_
_entity_poly.entity_id
_entity_poly.type
_entity_poly.pdbx_seq_one_letter_code
_entity_poly.pdbx_strand_id
1 'polypeptide(L)'
;MRMMESFKGLKHKNINQTAEDGEFKEVAPGIIRRDIYDIRAYQTSREINGLTYEIEVFHEGEINKSSAYSLGFGTKEHGEDITNQGIGVFNKVVDAILETIIVLHEKEEVNKIIIDPSKNSFSPKKRQDVVNELHKAYDNNKKVFNGFNYKNEEGGFIKIEDGIITSGHESKGIELVDFTSDVESYLNDKSHSINIDLARGFLKHLGLGDKVIELLGTKKVEQQRRILFERTLKMRFPGLSYEVNSNEILIHLDSLDKKYK
;
A
#
# COMPACT_ATOMS: atom_id res chain seq x y z
N MET A 1 -9.30 18.27 36.97
CA MET A 1 -9.16 16.84 37.34
C MET A 1 -10.05 16.04 36.40
N ARG A 2 -9.44 15.21 35.51
CA ARG A 2 -9.97 14.01 34.79
C ARG A 2 -11.33 14.12 34.08
N MET A 3 -11.65 13.51 32.95
CA MET A 3 -11.06 12.58 31.97
C MET A 3 -12.01 12.71 30.74
N MET A 4 -11.51 12.72 29.50
CA MET A 4 -11.59 11.58 28.56
C MET A 4 -12.92 10.81 28.55
N GLU A 5 -13.63 10.89 27.41
CA GLU A 5 -14.47 9.86 26.77
C GLU A 5 -15.14 10.53 25.55
N SER A 6 -15.37 9.95 24.37
CA SER A 6 -14.90 8.73 23.69
C SER A 6 -15.59 8.78 22.32
N PHE A 7 -14.86 8.73 21.22
CA PHE A 7 -15.45 8.52 19.89
C PHE A 7 -15.70 7.02 19.71
N LYS A 8 -16.97 6.63 19.75
CA LYS A 8 -17.45 5.32 19.31
C LYS A 8 -17.87 5.42 17.84
N GLY A 9 -17.45 4.45 17.04
CA GLY A 9 -18.25 4.05 15.89
C GLY A 9 -17.49 3.59 14.65
N LEU A 10 -16.85 2.42 14.71
CA LEU A 10 -16.75 1.50 13.57
C LEU A 10 -16.61 0.08 14.14
N LYS A 11 -17.66 -0.73 13.95
CA LYS A 11 -17.62 -2.18 14.13
C LYS A 11 -17.88 -2.77 12.76
N HIS A 12 -16.96 -3.58 12.22
CA HIS A 12 -17.33 -4.69 11.35
C HIS A 12 -16.44 -5.92 11.60
N LYS A 13 -17.14 -6.97 12.05
CA LYS A 13 -16.81 -8.40 12.25
C LYS A 13 -15.55 -8.76 13.06
N ASN A 14 -15.80 -8.95 14.36
CA ASN A 14 -15.29 -10.01 15.23
C ASN A 14 -13.84 -10.46 14.99
N ILE A 15 -12.91 -9.55 15.28
CA ILE A 15 -11.74 -9.89 16.08
C ILE A 15 -12.20 -9.87 17.55
N ASN A 16 -12.94 -10.90 17.95
CA ASN A 16 -13.13 -11.26 19.36
C ASN A 16 -12.30 -12.52 19.63
N GLN A 17 -11.02 -12.45 19.27
CA GLN A 17 -9.98 -12.76 20.23
C GLN A 17 -9.22 -11.46 20.36
N THR A 18 -9.16 -10.93 21.57
CA THR A 18 -8.27 -9.84 21.97
C THR A 18 -6.91 -10.03 21.30
N ALA A 19 -6.66 -9.33 20.21
CA ALA A 19 -5.30 -9.07 19.77
C ALA A 19 -4.74 -8.18 20.86
N GLU A 20 -3.94 -8.75 21.76
CA GLU A 20 -3.09 -7.94 22.63
C GLU A 20 -2.34 -6.99 21.69
N ASP A 21 -2.58 -5.68 21.83
CA ASP A 21 -1.87 -4.67 21.05
C ASP A 21 -0.38 -4.96 21.25
N GLY A 22 0.30 -5.35 20.17
CA GLY A 22 1.72 -5.62 20.17
C GLY A 22 2.48 -4.52 20.91
N GLU A 23 3.41 -4.89 21.77
CA GLU A 23 4.22 -3.91 22.50
C GLU A 23 4.91 -2.96 21.51
N PHE A 24 4.67 -1.66 21.69
CA PHE A 24 5.40 -0.63 20.98
C PHE A 24 6.79 -0.52 21.61
N LYS A 25 7.82 -0.75 20.81
CA LYS A 25 9.21 -0.64 21.25
C LYS A 25 9.95 0.34 20.35
N GLU A 26 10.49 1.40 20.94
CA GLU A 26 11.46 2.24 20.22
C GLU A 26 12.79 1.46 20.11
N VAL A 27 13.19 1.16 18.88
CA VAL A 27 14.42 0.38 18.60
C VAL A 27 15.60 1.28 18.25
N ALA A 28 15.31 2.49 17.78
CA ALA A 28 16.26 3.56 17.53
C ALA A 28 15.51 4.91 17.55
N PRO A 29 16.21 6.06 17.67
CA PRO A 29 15.56 7.37 17.74
C PRO A 29 14.53 7.60 16.63
N GLY A 30 13.25 7.64 17.04
CA GLY A 30 12.11 7.85 16.15
C GLY A 30 11.76 6.66 15.24
N ILE A 31 12.29 5.46 15.50
CA ILE A 31 11.91 4.21 14.83
C ILE A 31 11.19 3.31 15.84
N ILE A 32 9.91 3.08 15.59
CA ILE A 32 9.03 2.30 16.45
C ILE A 32 8.80 0.93 15.82
N ARG A 33 9.10 -0.12 16.59
CA ARG A 33 8.74 -1.50 16.26
C ARG A 33 7.39 -1.83 16.87
N ARG A 34 6.58 -2.57 16.10
CA ARG A 34 5.32 -3.17 16.52
C ARG A 34 5.29 -4.62 16.08
N ASP A 35 5.10 -5.53 17.04
CA ASP A 35 5.00 -6.97 16.79
C ASP A 35 3.51 -7.37 16.89
N ILE A 36 2.85 -7.70 15.77
CA ILE A 36 1.43 -8.07 15.71
C ILE A 36 1.33 -9.53 15.24
N TYR A 37 1.07 -10.47 16.16
CA TYR A 37 1.10 -11.90 15.86
C TYR A 37 2.43 -12.31 15.21
N ASP A 38 2.38 -12.85 13.98
CA ASP A 38 3.54 -13.25 13.19
C ASP A 38 4.06 -12.14 12.26
N ILE A 39 3.63 -10.89 12.47
CA ILE A 39 4.03 -9.74 11.67
C ILE A 39 4.88 -8.81 12.54
N ARG A 40 6.08 -8.50 12.06
CA ARG A 40 6.90 -7.43 12.62
C ARG A 40 6.87 -6.22 11.71
N ALA A 41 6.47 -5.07 12.25
CA ALA A 41 6.44 -3.80 11.56
C ALA A 41 7.37 -2.80 12.22
N TYR A 42 8.06 -1.98 11.42
CA TYR A 42 8.81 -0.82 11.88
C TYR A 42 8.26 0.43 11.20
N GLN A 43 8.13 1.51 11.96
CA GLN A 43 7.60 2.77 11.46
C GLN A 43 8.48 3.93 11.91
N THR A 44 8.71 4.87 11.01
CA THR A 44 9.30 6.17 11.34
C THR A 44 8.65 7.29 10.56
N SER A 45 8.69 8.50 11.12
CA SER A 45 8.26 9.72 10.45
C SER A 45 9.44 10.70 10.30
N ARG A 46 9.51 11.35 9.15
CA ARG A 46 10.54 12.35 8.80
C ARG A 46 9.93 13.55 8.11
N GLU A 47 10.19 14.75 8.62
CA GLU A 47 9.79 15.97 7.94
C GLU A 47 10.81 16.33 6.85
N ILE A 48 10.36 16.44 5.60
CA ILE A 48 11.19 16.81 4.46
C ILE A 48 10.45 17.88 3.68
N ASN A 49 11.02 19.09 3.66
CA ASN A 49 10.47 20.25 2.93
C ASN A 49 9.00 20.55 3.27
N GLY A 50 8.63 20.48 4.56
CA GLY A 50 7.28 20.81 5.04
C GLY A 50 6.22 19.72 4.82
N LEU A 51 6.64 18.53 4.40
CA LEU A 51 5.79 17.34 4.34
C LEU A 51 6.35 16.27 5.28
N THR A 52 5.46 15.58 5.99
CA THR A 52 5.82 14.49 6.89
C THR A 52 5.74 13.19 6.12
N TYR A 53 6.90 12.58 5.89
CA TYR A 53 6.98 11.28 5.27
C TYR A 53 6.94 10.17 6.32
N GLU A 54 6.13 9.16 6.06
CA GLU A 54 6.08 7.91 6.82
C GLU A 54 6.82 6.83 6.03
N ILE A 55 7.76 6.18 6.72
CA ILE A 55 8.47 5.00 6.22
C ILE A 55 8.00 3.83 7.07
N GLU A 56 7.52 2.78 6.42
CA GLU A 56 7.06 1.57 7.07
C GLU A 56 7.79 0.34 6.50
N VAL A 57 8.25 -0.55 7.37
CA VAL A 57 8.97 -1.77 6.99
C VAL A 57 8.28 -2.97 7.63
N PHE A 58 7.73 -3.86 6.82
CA PHE A 58 6.92 -4.99 7.28
C PHE A 58 7.60 -6.31 6.96
N HIS A 59 7.63 -7.22 7.92
CA HIS A 59 8.05 -8.60 7.70
C HIS A 59 7.00 -9.34 6.84
N GLU A 60 7.41 -9.88 5.69
CA GLU A 60 6.52 -10.63 4.82
C GLU A 60 6.64 -12.13 5.11
N GLY A 61 5.69 -12.68 5.88
CA GLY A 61 5.64 -14.10 6.28
C GLY A 61 5.86 -14.34 7.78
N GLU A 62 6.14 -15.59 8.19
CA GLU A 62 6.42 -15.95 9.60
C GLU A 62 7.82 -15.47 10.03
N ILE A 63 7.92 -14.76 11.17
CA ILE A 63 9.13 -14.06 11.71
C ILE A 63 10.43 -14.89 11.71
N ASN A 64 10.35 -16.21 11.59
CA ASN A 64 11.48 -17.15 11.70
C ASN A 64 11.94 -17.78 10.37
N LYS A 65 11.37 -17.40 9.22
CA LYS A 65 11.89 -17.78 7.91
C LYS A 65 12.72 -16.61 7.36
N SER A 66 13.79 -16.91 6.61
CA SER A 66 14.62 -15.89 5.93
C SER A 66 13.78 -15.14 4.88
N SER A 67 12.98 -14.21 5.35
CA SER A 67 12.07 -13.41 4.55
C SER A 67 12.75 -12.09 4.21
N ALA A 68 12.27 -11.46 3.14
CA ALA A 68 12.56 -10.07 2.91
C ALA A 68 11.46 -9.23 3.57
N TYR A 69 11.82 -8.01 4.00
CA TYR A 69 10.86 -7.07 4.53
C TYR A 69 10.35 -6.16 3.41
N SER A 70 9.03 -5.98 3.32
CA SER A 70 8.40 -5.06 2.38
C SER A 70 8.49 -3.62 2.91
N LEU A 71 9.00 -2.69 2.10
CA LEU A 71 9.08 -1.25 2.39
C LEU A 71 7.86 -0.50 1.81
N GLY A 72 7.14 0.22 2.65
CA GLY A 72 6.13 1.23 2.28
C GLY A 72 6.62 2.65 2.57
N PHE A 73 6.20 3.62 1.75
CA PHE A 73 6.61 5.01 1.94
C PHE A 73 5.64 6.04 1.34
N GLY A 74 5.19 7.00 2.15
CA GLY A 74 4.29 8.07 1.71
C GLY A 74 4.33 9.34 2.55
N THR A 75 3.61 10.38 2.13
CA THR A 75 3.42 11.60 2.95
C THR A 75 2.13 11.52 3.76
N LYS A 76 2.10 12.08 4.97
CA LYS A 76 0.89 12.20 5.80
C LYS A 76 -0.13 13.15 5.19
N GLU A 77 0.35 14.23 4.58
CA GLU A 77 -0.47 15.33 4.09
C GLU A 77 -1.11 15.02 2.73
N HIS A 78 -0.43 14.21 1.92
CA HIS A 78 -0.88 13.78 0.60
C HIS A 78 -0.61 12.29 0.45
N GLY A 79 -1.58 11.48 0.05
CA GLY A 79 -1.23 10.08 -0.23
C GLY A 79 -0.27 10.00 -1.42
N GLU A 80 0.95 9.55 -1.12
CA GLU A 80 2.00 9.02 -2.00
C GLU A 80 2.11 9.60 -3.40
N ASP A 81 2.92 10.65 -3.55
CA ASP A 81 3.60 10.94 -4.81
C ASP A 81 5.02 11.49 -4.52
N ILE A 82 5.98 10.60 -4.27
CA ILE A 82 7.42 10.94 -4.12
C ILE A 82 7.93 11.75 -5.34
N THR A 83 7.30 11.55 -6.50
CA THR A 83 7.78 12.06 -7.79
C THR A 83 7.41 13.51 -8.11
N ASN A 84 6.44 14.11 -7.42
CA ASN A 84 5.86 15.36 -7.91
C ASN A 84 6.50 16.61 -7.30
N GLN A 85 7.45 16.45 -6.36
CA GLN A 85 8.12 17.54 -5.63
C GLN A 85 9.53 17.86 -6.18
N GLY A 86 9.94 17.20 -7.28
CA GLY A 86 11.23 17.40 -7.93
C GLY A 86 12.37 16.51 -7.40
N ILE A 87 13.45 16.41 -8.20
CA ILE A 87 14.54 15.44 -7.97
C ILE A 87 15.30 15.65 -6.64
N GLY A 88 15.37 16.89 -6.15
CA GLY A 88 16.01 17.20 -4.88
C GLY A 88 15.26 16.64 -3.67
N VAL A 89 13.92 16.75 -3.67
CA VAL A 89 13.07 16.17 -2.62
C VAL A 89 13.09 14.65 -2.69
N PHE A 90 12.99 14.10 -3.91
CA PHE A 90 13.12 12.66 -4.14
C PHE A 90 14.42 12.10 -3.55
N ASN A 91 15.57 12.77 -3.75
CA ASN A 91 16.83 12.30 -3.19
C ASN A 91 16.83 12.28 -1.65
N LYS A 92 16.31 13.33 -1.00
CA LYS A 92 16.20 13.38 0.48
C LYS A 92 15.31 12.27 1.03
N VAL A 93 14.24 11.94 0.30
CA VAL A 93 13.38 10.80 0.62
C VAL A 93 14.16 9.49 0.57
N VAL A 94 14.90 9.25 -0.52
CA VAL A 94 15.70 8.03 -0.68
C VAL A 94 16.77 7.94 0.42
N ASP A 95 17.37 9.07 0.79
CA ASP A 95 18.31 9.13 1.92
C ASP A 95 17.64 8.70 3.23
N ALA A 96 16.47 9.25 3.56
CA ALA A 96 15.73 8.91 4.78
C ALA A 96 15.30 7.43 4.83
N ILE A 97 14.87 6.88 3.68
CA ILE A 97 14.56 5.45 3.54
C ILE A 97 15.81 4.63 3.88
N LEU A 98 16.95 4.93 3.26
CA LEU A 98 18.15 4.13 3.46
C LEU A 98 18.75 4.28 4.85
N GLU A 99 18.73 5.47 5.44
CA GLU A 99 19.11 5.66 6.85
C GLU A 99 18.28 4.76 7.77
N THR A 100 16.97 4.69 7.55
CA THR A 100 16.07 3.81 8.32
C THR A 100 16.45 2.35 8.15
N ILE A 101 16.69 1.93 6.91
CA ILE A 101 17.06 0.56 6.57
C ILE A 101 18.40 0.15 7.19
N ILE A 102 19.40 1.02 7.15
CA ILE A 102 20.72 0.78 7.75
C ILE A 102 20.59 0.60 9.26
N VAL A 103 19.82 1.48 9.92
CA VAL A 103 19.59 1.36 11.37
C VAL A 103 18.90 0.03 11.71
N LEU A 104 17.91 -0.40 10.92
CA LEU A 104 17.24 -1.68 11.13
C LEU A 104 18.17 -2.89 10.92
N HIS A 105 19.08 -2.82 9.95
CA HIS A 105 20.11 -3.82 9.76
C HIS A 105 21.04 -3.92 10.98
N GLU A 106 21.54 -2.77 11.46
CA GLU A 106 22.46 -2.72 12.60
C GLU A 106 21.81 -3.11 13.94
N LYS A 107 20.52 -2.82 14.14
CA LYS A 107 19.83 -3.00 15.43
C LYS A 107 19.00 -4.27 15.52
N GLU A 108 18.43 -4.72 14.41
CA GLU A 108 17.46 -5.81 14.37
C GLU A 108 17.84 -6.90 13.35
N GLU A 109 19.06 -6.86 12.80
CA GLU A 109 19.61 -7.85 11.85
C GLU A 109 18.74 -8.05 10.61
N VAL A 110 18.01 -7.00 10.20
CA VAL A 110 17.25 -7.00 8.94
C VAL A 110 18.25 -7.04 7.79
N ASN A 111 18.22 -8.11 7.00
CA ASN A 111 19.24 -8.36 5.97
C ASN A 111 18.72 -8.19 4.54
N LYS A 112 17.40 -8.13 4.34
CA LYS A 112 16.76 -8.07 3.02
C LYS A 112 15.53 -7.18 3.04
N ILE A 113 15.40 -6.29 2.05
CA ILE A 113 14.25 -5.41 1.90
C ILE A 113 13.76 -5.41 0.45
N ILE A 114 12.46 -5.61 0.26
CA ILE A 114 11.75 -5.46 -1.01
C ILE A 114 11.14 -4.07 -1.08
N ILE A 115 11.42 -3.37 -2.16
CA ILE A 115 10.76 -2.13 -2.54
C ILE A 115 9.84 -2.44 -3.70
N ASP A 116 8.54 -2.29 -3.46
CA ASP A 116 7.51 -2.40 -4.49
C ASP A 116 7.11 -0.98 -4.96
N PRO A 117 7.54 -0.54 -6.16
CA PRO A 117 7.18 0.77 -6.69
C PRO A 117 5.70 0.90 -7.03
N SER A 118 4.96 -0.22 -7.15
CA SER A 118 3.55 -0.29 -7.50
C SER A 118 2.61 -0.17 -6.29
N LYS A 119 3.05 -0.63 -5.10
CA LYS A 119 2.31 -0.45 -3.82
C LYS A 119 2.06 1.03 -3.46
N ASN A 120 2.73 1.97 -4.12
CA ASN A 120 2.71 3.40 -3.80
C ASN A 120 1.83 4.28 -4.72
N SER A 121 0.68 3.81 -5.23
CA SER A 121 -0.06 4.57 -6.28
C SER A 121 -1.57 4.74 -6.13
N PHE A 122 -2.25 4.09 -5.18
CA PHE A 122 -3.70 4.30 -4.96
C PHE A 122 -4.04 5.00 -3.65
N SER A 123 -3.62 6.27 -3.57
CA SER A 123 -3.82 7.14 -2.42
C SER A 123 -5.30 7.23 -1.99
N PRO A 124 -5.60 7.47 -0.70
CA PRO A 124 -6.98 7.70 -0.24
C PRO A 124 -7.70 8.80 -1.05
N LYS A 125 -6.97 9.84 -1.48
CA LYS A 125 -7.49 10.88 -2.35
C LYS A 125 -7.88 10.34 -3.73
N LYS A 126 -6.99 9.62 -4.42
CA LYS A 126 -7.30 9.00 -5.72
C LYS A 126 -8.45 7.99 -5.60
N ARG A 127 -8.50 7.24 -4.50
CA ARG A 127 -9.62 6.34 -4.17
C ARG A 127 -10.92 7.11 -4.02
N GLN A 128 -10.90 8.23 -3.29
CA GLN A 128 -12.06 9.08 -3.13
C GLN A 128 -12.49 9.70 -4.47
N ASP A 129 -11.55 10.16 -5.30
CA ASP A 129 -11.84 10.71 -6.63
C ASP A 129 -12.50 9.66 -7.54
N VAL A 130 -12.01 8.41 -7.49
CA VAL A 130 -12.66 7.27 -8.17
C VAL A 130 -14.06 7.04 -7.61
N VAL A 131 -14.20 6.91 -6.29
CA VAL A 131 -15.49 6.67 -5.62
C VAL A 131 -16.50 7.76 -6.00
N ASN A 132 -16.10 9.03 -6.04
CA ASN A 132 -16.93 10.13 -6.48
C ASN A 132 -17.40 9.99 -7.93
N GLU A 133 -16.52 9.55 -8.84
CA GLU A 133 -16.91 9.25 -10.24
C GLU A 133 -17.85 8.04 -10.33
N LEU A 134 -17.66 7.01 -9.50
CA LEU A 134 -18.59 5.88 -9.42
C LEU A 134 -19.97 6.31 -8.92
N HIS A 135 -20.05 7.13 -7.88
CA HIS A 135 -21.30 7.72 -7.40
C HIS A 135 -21.98 8.55 -8.49
N LYS A 136 -21.23 9.41 -9.18
CA LYS A 136 -21.75 10.23 -10.27
C LYS A 136 -22.32 9.37 -11.40
N ALA A 137 -21.63 8.29 -11.78
CA ALA A 137 -22.11 7.36 -12.79
C ALA A 137 -23.40 6.63 -12.32
N TYR A 138 -23.43 6.19 -11.06
CA TYR A 138 -24.59 5.55 -10.45
C TYR A 138 -25.82 6.46 -10.42
N ASP A 139 -25.65 7.72 -10.02
CA ASP A 139 -26.74 8.68 -9.92
C ASP A 139 -27.32 9.05 -11.27
N ASN A 140 -26.48 9.09 -12.32
CA ASN A 140 -26.93 9.31 -13.69
C ASN A 140 -27.70 8.10 -14.25
N ASN A 141 -27.25 6.88 -13.92
CA ASN A 141 -27.91 5.64 -14.34
C ASN A 141 -27.69 4.53 -13.31
N LYS A 142 -28.74 4.22 -12.54
CA LYS A 142 -28.69 3.22 -11.46
C LYS A 142 -28.36 1.79 -11.94
N LYS A 143 -28.49 1.51 -13.25
CA LYS A 143 -28.14 0.21 -13.87
C LYS A 143 -26.79 0.20 -14.56
N VAL A 144 -26.00 1.28 -14.50
CA VAL A 144 -24.76 1.43 -15.27
C VAL A 144 -23.70 0.37 -14.95
N PHE A 145 -23.79 -0.27 -13.78
CA PHE A 145 -22.86 -1.32 -13.35
C PHE A 145 -23.34 -2.74 -13.66
N ASN A 146 -24.54 -2.93 -14.20
CA ASN A 146 -25.06 -4.27 -14.47
C ASN A 146 -24.21 -4.99 -15.52
N GLY A 147 -23.88 -6.25 -15.24
CA GLY A 147 -22.98 -7.06 -16.07
C GLY A 147 -21.50 -6.79 -15.78
N PHE A 148 -21.15 -5.99 -14.77
CA PHE A 148 -19.78 -5.87 -14.30
C PHE A 148 -19.29 -7.21 -13.74
N ASN A 149 -18.13 -7.66 -14.20
CA ASN A 149 -17.49 -8.89 -13.76
C ASN A 149 -15.98 -8.64 -13.61
N TYR A 150 -15.44 -8.89 -12.43
CA TYR A 150 -14.03 -8.76 -12.09
C TYR A 150 -13.57 -9.99 -11.33
N LYS A 151 -12.36 -10.48 -11.65
CA LYS A 151 -11.68 -11.56 -10.94
C LYS A 151 -10.18 -11.25 -10.92
N ASN A 152 -9.56 -11.38 -9.75
CA ASN A 152 -8.11 -11.19 -9.57
C ASN A 152 -7.35 -12.53 -9.65
N GLU A 153 -6.03 -12.47 -9.62
CA GLU A 153 -5.15 -13.64 -9.74
C GLU A 153 -5.24 -14.59 -8.52
N GLU A 154 -5.62 -14.06 -7.36
CA GLU A 154 -5.83 -14.83 -6.13
C GLU A 154 -7.20 -15.53 -6.07
N GLY A 155 -8.03 -15.36 -7.11
CA GLY A 155 -9.37 -15.95 -7.21
C GLY A 155 -10.48 -15.13 -6.57
N GLY A 156 -10.18 -13.97 -5.97
CA GLY A 156 -11.17 -13.00 -5.51
C GLY A 156 -11.98 -12.43 -6.66
N PHE A 157 -13.30 -12.31 -6.50
CA PHE A 157 -14.20 -11.83 -7.56
C PHE A 157 -15.21 -10.79 -7.06
N ILE A 158 -15.67 -9.95 -7.99
CA ILE A 158 -16.83 -9.06 -7.84
C ILE A 158 -17.68 -9.15 -9.10
N LYS A 159 -18.98 -9.37 -8.93
CA LYS A 159 -19.97 -9.39 -10.00
C LYS A 159 -21.13 -8.47 -9.64
N ILE A 160 -21.73 -7.84 -10.64
CA ILE A 160 -22.90 -6.97 -10.44
C ILE A 160 -24.00 -7.38 -11.40
N GLU A 161 -25.11 -7.86 -10.87
CA GLU A 161 -26.28 -8.28 -11.61
C GLU A 161 -27.52 -7.64 -10.98
N ASP A 162 -28.38 -7.06 -11.82
CA ASP A 162 -29.62 -6.40 -11.38
C ASP A 162 -29.46 -5.41 -10.20
N GLY A 163 -28.36 -4.65 -10.19
CA GLY A 163 -28.04 -3.68 -9.15
C GLY A 163 -27.52 -4.28 -7.84
N ILE A 164 -27.28 -5.59 -7.80
CA ILE A 164 -26.73 -6.31 -6.66
C ILE A 164 -25.27 -6.65 -6.94
N ILE A 165 -24.40 -6.19 -6.05
CA ILE A 165 -22.99 -6.58 -5.99
C ILE A 165 -22.88 -7.88 -5.20
N THR A 166 -22.18 -8.85 -5.77
CA THR A 166 -21.73 -10.07 -5.11
C THR A 166 -20.22 -10.09 -5.14
N SER A 167 -19.57 -10.29 -3.99
CA SER A 167 -18.15 -10.62 -3.94
C SER A 167 -17.90 -11.94 -3.26
N GLY A 168 -16.76 -12.52 -3.57
CA GLY A 168 -16.30 -13.74 -2.95
C GLY A 168 -14.89 -14.10 -3.38
N HIS A 169 -14.54 -15.36 -3.17
CA HIS A 169 -13.34 -15.96 -3.72
C HIS A 169 -13.66 -17.29 -4.38
N GLU A 170 -12.86 -17.67 -5.37
CA GLU A 170 -12.95 -18.97 -6.02
C GLU A 170 -11.81 -19.86 -5.55
N SER A 171 -12.15 -21.03 -5.01
CA SER A 171 -11.19 -22.04 -4.58
C SER A 171 -11.52 -23.36 -5.25
N LYS A 172 -10.55 -23.92 -6.00
CA LYS A 172 -10.69 -25.20 -6.72
C LYS A 172 -11.94 -25.24 -7.65
N GLY A 173 -12.28 -24.12 -8.28
CA GLY A 173 -13.43 -23.99 -9.19
C GLY A 173 -14.78 -23.83 -8.47
N ILE A 174 -14.79 -23.62 -7.16
CA ILE A 174 -15.99 -23.35 -6.37
C ILE A 174 -15.98 -21.89 -5.94
N GLU A 175 -17.04 -21.15 -6.29
CA GLU A 175 -17.25 -19.78 -5.82
C GLU A 175 -17.82 -19.79 -4.41
N LEU A 176 -17.11 -19.16 -3.48
CA LEU A 176 -17.52 -18.94 -2.11
C LEU A 176 -17.84 -17.45 -1.95
N VAL A 177 -19.12 -17.15 -1.72
CA VAL A 177 -19.62 -15.78 -1.60
C VAL A 177 -19.36 -15.23 -0.19
N ASP A 178 -18.67 -14.10 -0.12
CA ASP A 178 -18.31 -13.43 1.13
C ASP A 178 -19.32 -12.35 1.52
N PHE A 179 -19.83 -11.60 0.53
CA PHE A 179 -20.87 -10.60 0.75
C PHE A 179 -21.74 -10.36 -0.48
N THR A 180 -22.96 -9.90 -0.21
CA THR A 180 -23.88 -9.31 -1.20
C THR A 180 -24.45 -8.01 -0.68
N SER A 181 -24.56 -7.00 -1.54
CA SER A 181 -25.19 -5.71 -1.22
C SER A 181 -25.70 -5.03 -2.49
N ASP A 182 -26.58 -4.04 -2.38
CA ASP A 182 -26.81 -3.15 -3.50
C ASP A 182 -25.56 -2.29 -3.77
N VAL A 183 -25.50 -1.71 -4.98
CA VAL A 183 -24.36 -0.90 -5.44
C VAL A 183 -24.16 0.35 -4.58
N GLU A 184 -25.24 1.02 -4.16
CA GLU A 184 -25.16 2.27 -3.39
C GLU A 184 -24.55 2.02 -2.01
N SER A 185 -25.04 1.00 -1.31
CA SER A 185 -24.50 0.55 -0.01
C SER A 185 -23.03 0.15 -0.12
N TYR A 186 -22.62 -0.54 -1.20
CA TYR A 186 -21.21 -0.89 -1.40
C TYR A 186 -20.32 0.35 -1.57
N LEU A 187 -20.73 1.30 -2.40
CA LEU A 187 -19.96 2.53 -2.62
C LEU A 187 -19.84 3.35 -1.32
N ASN A 188 -20.87 3.37 -0.48
CA ASN A 188 -20.83 4.07 0.80
C ASN A 188 -19.99 3.34 1.87
N ASP A 189 -20.25 2.05 2.09
CA ASP A 189 -19.72 1.31 3.25
C ASP A 189 -18.41 0.57 2.97
N LYS A 190 -18.12 0.34 1.68
CA LYS A 190 -16.99 -0.48 1.23
C LYS A 190 -16.11 0.20 0.19
N SER A 191 -16.25 1.51 -0.02
CA SER A 191 -15.33 2.32 -0.86
C SER A 191 -13.86 2.10 -0.52
N HIS A 192 -13.54 1.91 0.77
CA HIS A 192 -12.18 1.64 1.22
C HIS A 192 -11.59 0.33 0.67
N SER A 193 -12.42 -0.62 0.24
CA SER A 193 -12.00 -1.92 -0.33
C SER A 193 -11.66 -1.84 -1.81
N ILE A 194 -11.95 -0.72 -2.47
CA ILE A 194 -11.56 -0.49 -3.85
C ILE A 194 -10.04 -0.33 -3.90
N ASN A 195 -9.37 -1.25 -4.59
CA ASN A 195 -7.95 -1.17 -4.93
C ASN A 195 -7.77 -0.69 -6.39
N ILE A 196 -6.53 -0.50 -6.83
CA ILE A 196 -6.25 0.07 -8.16
C ILE A 196 -6.78 -0.77 -9.31
N ASP A 197 -6.75 -2.10 -9.20
CA ASP A 197 -7.18 -3.00 -10.27
C ASP A 197 -8.70 -3.08 -10.36
N LEU A 198 -9.38 -3.11 -9.21
CA LEU A 198 -10.83 -3.02 -9.15
C LEU A 198 -11.33 -1.67 -9.63
N ALA A 199 -10.70 -0.57 -9.21
CA ALA A 199 -10.98 0.77 -9.71
C ALA A 199 -10.84 0.85 -11.23
N ARG A 200 -9.75 0.28 -11.78
CA ARG A 200 -9.52 0.21 -13.23
C ARG A 200 -10.62 -0.59 -13.92
N GLY A 201 -11.06 -1.70 -13.33
CA GLY A 201 -12.18 -2.50 -13.80
C GLY A 201 -13.45 -1.67 -13.91
N PHE A 202 -13.85 -0.99 -12.83
CA PHE A 202 -15.04 -0.15 -12.81
C PHE A 202 -14.98 0.97 -13.86
N LEU A 203 -13.89 1.73 -13.90
CA LEU A 203 -13.76 2.85 -14.85
C LEU A 203 -13.83 2.38 -16.30
N LYS A 204 -13.21 1.24 -16.64
CA LYS A 204 -13.33 0.64 -17.97
C LYS A 204 -14.76 0.22 -18.30
N HIS A 205 -15.44 -0.41 -17.35
CA HIS A 205 -16.84 -0.82 -17.52
C HIS A 205 -17.76 0.37 -17.78
N LEU A 206 -17.52 1.51 -17.11
CA LEU A 206 -18.24 2.75 -17.32
C LEU A 206 -17.88 3.48 -18.63
N GLY A 207 -16.98 2.94 -19.46
CA GLY A 207 -16.48 3.61 -20.66
C GLY A 207 -15.57 4.81 -20.37
N LEU A 208 -15.11 4.98 -19.12
CA LEU A 208 -14.24 6.06 -18.67
C LEU A 208 -12.76 5.69 -18.81
N GLY A 209 -12.41 4.94 -19.85
CA GLY A 209 -11.06 4.42 -20.07
C GLY A 209 -9.98 5.50 -20.11
N ASP A 210 -10.29 6.69 -20.61
CA ASP A 210 -9.35 7.82 -20.66
C ASP A 210 -9.08 8.43 -19.28
N LYS A 211 -10.10 8.42 -18.40
CA LYS A 211 -9.95 8.86 -16.99
C LYS A 211 -9.17 7.87 -16.14
N VAL A 212 -8.98 6.63 -16.58
CA VAL A 212 -8.11 5.65 -15.89
C VAL A 212 -6.70 6.21 -15.70
N ILE A 213 -6.18 6.87 -16.73
CA ILE A 213 -4.84 7.45 -16.71
C ILE A 213 -4.78 8.64 -15.73
N GLU A 214 -5.80 9.49 -15.75
CA GLU A 214 -5.92 10.69 -14.90
C GLU A 214 -6.09 10.33 -13.42
N LEU A 215 -6.94 9.34 -13.11
CA LEU A 215 -7.34 9.00 -11.74
C LEU A 215 -6.42 7.95 -11.09
N LEU A 216 -5.92 6.99 -11.87
CA LEU A 216 -5.16 5.85 -11.34
C LEU A 216 -3.67 5.91 -11.67
N GLY A 217 -3.24 6.83 -12.54
CA GLY A 217 -1.88 6.85 -13.05
C GLY A 217 -1.59 5.71 -14.03
N THR A 218 -0.40 5.72 -14.62
CA THR A 218 0.01 4.71 -15.63
C THR A 218 1.15 3.85 -15.13
N LYS A 219 1.23 2.61 -15.63
CA LYS A 219 2.38 1.70 -15.48
C LYS A 219 3.72 2.34 -15.89
N LYS A 220 3.69 3.35 -16.77
CA LYS A 220 4.90 4.12 -17.15
C LYS A 220 5.46 4.93 -15.98
N VAL A 221 4.60 5.46 -15.11
CA VAL A 221 5.02 6.23 -13.92
C VAL A 221 5.72 5.31 -12.91
N GLU A 222 5.21 4.09 -12.71
CA GLU A 222 5.83 3.08 -11.85
C GLU A 222 7.22 2.67 -12.38
N GLN A 223 7.32 2.42 -13.69
CA GLN A 223 8.60 2.10 -14.33
C GLN A 223 9.59 3.27 -14.24
N GLN A 224 9.14 4.50 -14.45
CA GLN A 224 9.97 5.71 -14.30
C GLN A 224 10.42 5.90 -12.85
N ARG A 225 9.53 5.67 -11.88
CA ARG A 225 9.85 5.70 -10.43
C ARG A 225 10.92 4.67 -10.09
N ARG A 226 10.74 3.44 -10.55
CA ARG A 226 11.71 2.35 -10.35
C ARG A 226 13.08 2.73 -10.93
N ILE A 227 13.12 3.21 -12.17
CA ILE A 227 14.37 3.63 -12.82
C ILE A 227 15.03 4.79 -12.06
N LEU A 228 14.24 5.77 -11.62
CA LEU A 228 14.75 6.91 -10.85
C LEU A 228 15.31 6.45 -9.49
N PHE A 229 14.59 5.56 -8.80
CA PHE A 229 15.02 4.99 -7.53
C PHE A 229 16.30 4.17 -7.69
N GLU A 230 16.34 3.24 -8.66
CA GLU A 230 17.52 2.44 -8.98
C GLU A 230 18.73 3.34 -9.28
N ARG A 231 18.55 4.39 -10.09
CA ARG A 231 19.62 5.34 -10.39
C ARG A 231 20.10 6.06 -9.14
N THR A 232 19.20 6.51 -8.28
CA THR A 232 19.55 7.21 -7.04
C THR A 232 20.27 6.27 -6.07
N LEU A 233 19.83 5.01 -5.95
CA LEU A 233 20.54 3.98 -5.19
C LEU A 233 21.98 3.78 -5.70
N LYS A 234 22.16 3.54 -7.01
CA LYS A 234 23.49 3.36 -7.63
C LYS A 234 24.43 4.54 -7.33
N MET A 235 23.91 5.75 -7.51
CA MET A 235 24.72 6.96 -7.40
C MET A 235 25.09 7.29 -5.96
N ARG A 236 24.14 7.14 -5.03
CA ARG A 236 24.32 7.61 -3.65
C ARG A 236 24.84 6.51 -2.72
N PHE A 237 24.61 5.24 -3.07
CA PHE A 237 24.95 4.08 -2.25
C PHE A 237 25.66 3.00 -3.09
N PRO A 238 26.85 3.30 -3.67
CA PRO A 238 27.51 2.43 -4.64
C PRO A 238 28.02 1.08 -4.08
N GLY A 239 27.98 0.89 -2.76
CA GLY A 239 28.35 -0.37 -2.11
C GLY A 239 27.18 -1.31 -1.83
N LEU A 240 25.95 -0.86 -2.08
CA LEU A 240 24.73 -1.62 -1.79
C LEU A 240 24.45 -2.61 -2.92
N SER A 241 24.31 -3.89 -2.58
CA SER A 241 23.88 -4.93 -3.52
C SER A 241 22.36 -4.98 -3.60
N TYR A 242 21.81 -5.15 -4.81
CA TYR A 242 20.38 -5.30 -5.01
C TYR A 242 20.08 -6.01 -6.34
N GLU A 243 18.90 -6.62 -6.41
CA GLU A 243 18.32 -7.27 -7.58
C GLU A 243 17.09 -6.49 -8.06
N VAL A 244 16.87 -6.42 -9.37
CA VAL A 244 15.74 -5.68 -9.96
C VAL A 244 14.90 -6.64 -10.79
N ASN A 245 13.65 -6.81 -10.38
CA ASN A 245 12.63 -7.56 -11.11
C ASN A 245 11.65 -6.61 -11.78
N SER A 246 10.72 -7.14 -12.60
CA SER A 246 9.76 -6.32 -13.36
C SER A 246 8.96 -5.34 -12.49
N ASN A 247 8.69 -5.72 -11.24
CA ASN A 247 7.81 -4.97 -10.34
C ASN A 247 8.49 -4.58 -9.01
N GLU A 248 9.76 -4.92 -8.79
CA GLU A 248 10.36 -4.88 -7.44
C GLU A 248 11.85 -4.56 -7.49
N ILE A 249 12.37 -3.98 -6.41
CA ILE A 249 13.81 -3.88 -6.13
C ILE A 249 14.07 -4.60 -4.81
N LEU A 250 14.85 -5.67 -4.83
CA LEU A 250 15.28 -6.41 -3.65
C LEU A 250 16.67 -5.93 -3.24
N ILE A 251 16.78 -5.29 -2.08
CA ILE A 251 18.03 -4.79 -1.51
C ILE A 251 18.61 -5.82 -0.53
N HIS A 252 19.89 -6.13 -0.70
CA HIS A 252 20.67 -7.02 0.17
C HIS A 252 21.57 -6.20 1.09
N LEU A 253 21.27 -6.19 2.39
CA LEU A 253 21.91 -5.32 3.38
C LEU A 253 23.20 -5.89 3.96
N ASP A 254 23.38 -7.20 3.86
CA ASP A 254 24.64 -7.92 4.15
C ASP A 254 25.83 -7.41 3.32
N SER A 255 25.56 -6.73 2.19
CA SER A 255 26.57 -6.02 1.41
C SER A 255 27.20 -4.83 2.15
N LEU A 256 26.52 -4.27 3.15
CA LEU A 256 27.01 -3.17 3.98
C LEU A 256 28.09 -3.63 4.98
N ASP A 257 27.99 -4.86 5.48
CA ASP A 257 28.96 -5.47 6.41
C ASP A 257 30.36 -5.60 5.80
N LYS A 258 30.45 -5.71 4.46
CA LYS A 258 31.71 -5.87 3.73
C LYS A 258 32.51 -4.58 3.59
N LYS A 259 31.94 -3.43 3.95
CA LYS A 259 32.59 -2.11 3.83
C LYS A 259 33.31 -1.65 5.10
N TYR A 260 33.08 -2.33 6.23
CA TYR A 260 33.65 -2.00 7.54
C TYR A 260 34.60 -3.08 8.08
N LYS A 261 35.11 -3.96 7.21
CA LYS A 261 36.22 -4.88 7.50
C LYS A 261 37.49 -4.48 6.76
#